data_AF-X0VC83-F1
#
_entry.id   AF-X0VC83-F1
#
_cell.length_a   1.000
_cell.length_b   1.000
_cell.length_c   1.000
_cell.angle_alpha   90.00
_cell.angle_beta   90.00
_cell.angle_gamma   90.00
#
_symmetry.space_group_name_H-M   'P 1'
#
loop_
_entity.id
_entity.type
_entity.pdbx_description
1 polymer ?
#
loop_
_entity_poly.entity_id
_entity_poly.type
_entity_poly.pdbx_seq_one_letter_code
_entity_poly.pdbx_strand_id
1 'polypeptide(L)'
;MRISRIFIGLAYVFCFSFLTFGLLTGCVEIKPPGPEEILREPLGQSPLRIGMTKEKIKSLWGKPDAVNVLGTDPQGMIKEEWIYRGRYPNLPINIDYLSETQRLFF
;
A
#
# COMPACT_ATOMS: atom_id res chain seq x y z
N MET A 1 -13.68 -56.79 -7.47
CA MET A 1 -13.15 -55.65 -6.69
C MET A 1 -11.76 -55.17 -7.17
N ARG A 2 -11.56 -54.89 -8.47
CA ARG A 2 -10.28 -54.34 -9.01
C ARG A 2 -10.38 -52.89 -9.49
N ILE A 3 -11.58 -52.45 -9.87
CA ILE A 3 -11.84 -51.13 -10.48
C ILE A 3 -11.81 -49.99 -9.43
N SER A 4 -12.27 -50.24 -8.21
CA SER A 4 -12.31 -49.23 -7.11
C SER A 4 -10.91 -48.74 -6.68
N ARG A 5 -9.85 -49.55 -6.81
CA ARG A 5 -8.48 -49.17 -6.44
C ARG A 5 -7.83 -48.21 -7.46
N ILE A 6 -8.25 -48.26 -8.71
CA ILE A 6 -7.71 -47.42 -9.80
C ILE A 6 -8.27 -46.00 -9.70
N PHE A 7 -9.56 -45.85 -9.38
CA PHE A 7 -10.20 -44.54 -9.19
C PHE A 7 -9.64 -43.76 -7.99
N ILE A 8 -9.27 -44.46 -6.92
CA ILE A 8 -8.62 -43.85 -5.74
C ILE A 8 -7.22 -43.35 -6.11
N GLY A 9 -6.43 -44.15 -6.85
CA GLY A 9 -5.11 -43.74 -7.33
C GLY A 9 -5.16 -42.50 -8.25
N LEU A 10 -6.14 -42.44 -9.15
CA LEU A 10 -6.35 -41.31 -10.06
C LEU A 10 -6.74 -40.03 -9.32
N ALA A 11 -7.57 -40.14 -8.28
CA ALA A 11 -7.94 -39.01 -7.42
C ALA A 11 -6.74 -38.47 -6.62
N TYR A 12 -5.88 -39.35 -6.11
CA TYR A 12 -4.66 -38.94 -5.41
C TYR A 12 -3.66 -38.23 -6.33
N VAL A 13 -3.48 -38.71 -7.57
CA VAL A 13 -2.60 -38.06 -8.55
C VAL A 13 -3.15 -36.69 -8.98
N PHE A 14 -4.47 -36.57 -9.19
CA PHE A 14 -5.11 -35.28 -9.50
C PHE A 14 -4.99 -34.30 -8.33
N CYS A 15 -5.15 -34.77 -7.09
CA CYS A 15 -5.05 -33.94 -5.89
C CYS A 15 -3.61 -33.46 -5.66
N PHE A 16 -2.61 -34.32 -5.88
CA PHE A 16 -1.19 -33.98 -5.73
C PHE A 16 -0.70 -33.01 -6.83
N SER A 17 -1.23 -33.15 -8.05
CA SER A 17 -1.02 -32.21 -9.16
C SER A 17 -1.57 -30.81 -8.85
N PHE A 18 -2.77 -30.73 -8.29
CA PHE A 18 -3.38 -29.43 -7.93
C PHE A 18 -2.65 -28.74 -6.78
N LEU A 19 -2.15 -29.51 -5.81
CA LEU A 19 -1.40 -28.99 -4.65
C LEU A 19 -0.04 -28.40 -5.05
N THR A 20 0.62 -28.97 -6.06
CA THR A 20 1.95 -28.52 -6.51
C THR A 20 1.88 -27.29 -7.42
N PHE A 21 0.79 -27.12 -8.19
CA PHE A 21 0.62 -25.97 -9.08
C PHE A 21 0.31 -24.67 -8.31
N GLY A 22 -0.41 -24.75 -7.19
CA GLY A 22 -0.77 -23.58 -6.36
C GLY A 22 0.40 -22.95 -5.59
N LEU A 23 1.52 -23.67 -5.42
CA LEU A 23 2.70 -23.19 -4.69
C LEU A 23 3.66 -22.36 -5.56
N LEU A 24 3.52 -22.39 -6.89
CA LEU A 24 4.40 -21.68 -7.82
C LEU A 24 3.86 -20.33 -8.30
N THR A 25 2.59 -20.02 -8.02
CA THR A 25 1.95 -18.79 -8.49
C THR A 25 1.78 -17.81 -7.34
N GLY A 26 2.69 -16.85 -7.24
CA GLY A 26 2.32 -15.54 -6.71
C GLY A 26 3.19 -14.95 -5.60
N CYS A 27 4.50 -14.87 -5.80
CA CYS A 27 5.18 -13.67 -5.30
C CYS A 27 4.89 -12.56 -6.30
N VAL A 28 3.85 -11.76 -6.05
CA VAL A 28 3.71 -10.46 -6.70
C VAL A 28 4.99 -9.70 -6.39
N GLU A 29 5.82 -9.50 -7.41
CA GLU A 29 7.00 -8.65 -7.32
C GLU A 29 6.50 -7.22 -7.21
N ILE A 30 6.32 -6.76 -5.96
CA ILE A 30 6.05 -5.36 -5.67
C ILE A 30 7.35 -4.63 -5.99
N LYS A 31 7.48 -4.20 -7.25
CA LYS A 31 8.63 -3.42 -7.68
C LYS A 31 8.58 -2.08 -6.94
N PRO A 32 9.52 -1.78 -6.03
CA PRO A 32 9.52 -0.47 -5.37
C PRO A 32 9.71 0.60 -6.44
N PRO A 33 9.06 1.78 -6.29
CA PRO A 33 9.19 2.86 -7.26
C PRO A 33 10.66 3.20 -7.46
N GLY A 34 11.05 3.41 -8.71
CA GLY A 34 12.44 3.74 -9.05
C GLY A 34 12.85 5.09 -8.43
N PRO A 35 14.15 5.33 -8.23
CA PRO A 35 14.63 6.60 -7.67
C PRO A 35 14.16 7.82 -8.49
N GLU A 36 14.06 7.69 -9.82
CA GLU A 36 13.53 8.77 -10.69
C GLU A 36 12.04 9.06 -10.45
N GLU A 37 11.26 8.06 -10.08
CA GLU A 37 9.82 8.19 -9.84
C GLU A 37 9.54 8.88 -8.50
N ILE A 38 10.32 8.52 -7.47
CA ILE A 38 10.27 9.18 -6.16
C ILE A 38 10.71 10.65 -6.25
N LEU A 39 11.66 10.96 -7.15
CA LEU A 39 12.07 12.34 -7.41
C LEU A 39 10.97 13.19 -8.04
N ARG A 40 10.10 12.60 -8.87
CA ARG A 40 8.98 13.30 -9.52
C ARG A 40 7.76 13.42 -8.60
N GLU A 41 7.52 12.42 -7.77
CA GLU A 41 6.30 12.30 -6.97
C GLU A 41 6.64 11.93 -5.51
N PRO A 42 7.22 12.86 -4.73
CA PRO A 42 7.79 12.59 -3.40
C PRO A 42 6.77 12.19 -2.33
N LEU A 43 5.48 12.44 -2.59
CA LEU A 43 4.35 12.18 -1.69
C LEU A 43 3.42 11.05 -2.17
N GLY A 44 3.63 10.52 -3.38
CA GLY A 44 2.83 9.44 -3.97
C GLY A 44 2.34 9.73 -5.39
N GLN A 45 1.95 8.67 -6.11
CA GLN A 45 1.75 8.69 -7.57
C GLN A 45 0.46 9.35 -8.08
N SER A 46 -0.27 10.10 -7.25
CA SER A 46 -1.60 10.60 -7.62
C SER A 46 -2.01 11.89 -6.92
N PRO A 47 -2.61 12.85 -7.65
CA PRO A 47 -3.11 14.09 -7.07
C PRO A 47 -4.34 13.82 -6.18
N LEU A 48 -4.33 14.39 -4.98
CA LEU A 48 -5.50 14.35 -4.09
C LEU A 48 -6.59 15.29 -4.57
N ARG A 49 -7.86 14.91 -4.34
CA ARG A 49 -9.03 15.76 -4.61
C ARG A 49 -9.82 15.98 -3.33
N ILE A 50 -10.45 17.15 -3.23
CA ILE A 50 -11.36 17.48 -2.12
C ILE A 50 -12.49 16.44 -2.09
N GLY A 51 -12.85 15.99 -0.88
CA GLY A 51 -13.90 14.99 -0.66
C GLY A 51 -13.43 13.54 -0.77
N MET A 52 -12.15 13.27 -1.01
CA MET A 52 -11.60 11.91 -0.88
C MET A 52 -11.69 11.42 0.58
N THR A 53 -12.00 10.13 0.75
CA THR A 53 -12.04 9.50 2.07
C THR A 53 -10.64 9.28 2.63
N LYS A 54 -10.52 9.23 3.96
CA LYS A 54 -9.27 8.97 4.67
C LYS A 54 -8.60 7.67 4.23
N GLU A 55 -9.39 6.63 3.93
CA GLU A 55 -8.94 5.33 3.45
C GLU A 55 -8.37 5.41 2.03
N LYS A 56 -9.02 6.19 1.15
CA LYS A 56 -8.54 6.37 -0.22
C LYS A 56 -7.21 7.12 -0.23
N ILE A 57 -7.08 8.15 0.60
CA ILE A 57 -5.82 8.89 0.78
C ILE A 57 -4.71 7.94 1.27
N LYS A 58 -5.00 7.13 2.29
CA LYS A 58 -4.05 6.11 2.79
C LYS A 58 -3.65 5.08 1.74
N SER A 59 -4.55 4.73 0.82
CA SER A 59 -4.23 3.80 -0.27
C SER A 59 -3.30 4.40 -1.34
N LEU A 60 -3.35 5.72 -1.54
CA LEU A 60 -2.56 6.41 -2.56
C LEU A 60 -1.20 6.89 -2.03
N TRP A 61 -1.20 7.48 -0.83
CA TRP A 61 -0.02 8.15 -0.24
C TRP A 61 0.55 7.38 0.97
N GLY A 62 -0.09 6.30 1.39
CA GLY A 62 0.30 5.56 2.59
C GLY A 62 -0.17 6.23 3.88
N LYS A 63 0.41 5.81 5.00
CA LYS A 63 0.07 6.37 6.32
C LYS A 63 0.70 7.77 6.46
N PRO A 64 0.01 8.74 7.09
CA PRO A 64 0.60 10.04 7.40
C PRO A 64 1.80 9.89 8.33
N ASP A 65 2.77 10.81 8.20
CA ASP A 65 3.95 10.88 9.06
C ASP A 65 3.59 11.36 10.47
N ALA A 66 2.62 12.25 10.56
CA ALA A 66 2.05 12.69 11.83
C ALA A 66 0.54 12.94 11.72
N VAL A 67 -0.17 12.72 12.81
CA VAL A 67 -1.58 13.06 12.96
C VAL A 67 -1.72 13.88 14.25
N ASN A 68 -2.12 15.14 14.11
CA ASN A 68 -2.39 16.03 15.22
C ASN A 68 -3.90 16.18 15.38
N VAL A 69 -4.39 16.04 16.61
CA VAL A 69 -5.79 16.35 16.93
C VAL A 69 -5.87 17.83 17.31
N LEU A 70 -6.53 18.63 16.47
CA LEU A 70 -6.66 20.08 16.64
C LEU A 70 -7.80 20.47 17.59
N GLY A 71 -8.57 19.49 18.07
CA GLY A 71 -9.69 19.66 18.97
C GLY A 71 -10.98 19.13 18.38
N THR A 72 -12.10 19.64 18.87
CA THR A 72 -13.44 19.23 18.45
C THR A 72 -14.17 20.43 17.87
N ASP A 73 -14.87 20.24 16.76
CA ASP A 73 -15.71 21.27 16.20
C ASP A 73 -16.97 21.53 17.09
N PRO A 74 -17.73 22.59 16.83
CA PRO A 74 -18.95 22.87 17.59
C PRO A 74 -20.03 21.77 17.48
N GLN A 75 -19.91 20.86 16.52
CA GLN A 75 -20.81 19.73 16.27
C GLN A 75 -20.33 18.43 16.93
N GLY A 76 -19.20 18.45 17.65
CA GLY A 76 -18.66 17.28 18.34
C GLY A 76 -17.71 16.42 17.49
N MET A 77 -17.38 16.84 16.26
CA MET A 77 -16.47 16.09 15.38
C MET A 77 -15.02 16.44 15.69
N ILE A 78 -14.17 15.42 15.72
CA ILE A 78 -12.73 15.57 15.96
C ILE A 78 -12.08 16.17 14.71
N LYS A 79 -11.40 17.30 14.87
CA LYS A 79 -10.57 17.90 13.84
C LYS A 79 -9.18 17.30 13.86
N GLU A 80 -8.75 16.78 12.73
CA GLU A 80 -7.44 16.15 12.59
C GLU A 80 -6.62 16.86 11.52
N GLU A 81 -5.36 17.18 11.83
CA GLU A 81 -4.36 17.58 10.86
C GLU A 81 -3.46 16.37 10.58
N TRP A 82 -3.39 15.95 9.33
CA TRP A 82 -2.49 14.91 8.87
C TRP A 82 -1.33 15.55 8.11
N ILE A 83 -0.11 15.18 8.48
CA ILE A 83 1.12 15.71 7.89
C ILE A 83 1.80 14.60 7.09
N TYR A 84 2.10 14.90 5.82
CA TYR A 84 2.90 14.05 4.93
C TYR A 84 4.16 14.81 4.54
N ARG A 85 5.32 14.15 4.64
CA ARG A 85 6.63 14.69 4.28
C ARG A 85 7.17 13.91 3.09
N GLY A 86 7.58 14.63 2.06
CA GLY A 86 8.23 14.05 0.90
C GLY A 86 9.51 13.34 1.32
N ARG A 87 9.63 12.05 0.97
CA ARG A 87 10.80 11.23 1.30
C ARG A 87 11.60 10.99 0.03
N TYR A 88 12.81 11.52 -0.05
CA TYR A 88 13.75 11.18 -1.12
C TYR A 88 14.81 10.23 -0.57
N PRO A 89 14.68 8.91 -0.78
CA PRO A 89 15.70 7.97 -0.35
C PRO A 89 16.97 8.13 -1.20
N ASN A 90 18.14 8.07 -0.54
CA ASN A 90 19.48 7.98 -1.14
C ASN A 90 20.02 9.23 -1.88
N LEU A 91 19.70 10.44 -1.44
CA LEU A 91 20.44 11.62 -1.88
C LEU A 91 21.72 11.82 -1.04
N PRO A 92 22.88 12.10 -1.67
CA PRO A 92 24.17 12.23 -0.97
C PRO A 92 24.30 13.49 -0.11
N ILE A 93 23.25 14.30 0.00
CA ILE A 93 23.21 15.59 0.68
C ILE A 93 21.95 15.61 1.57
N ASN A 94 22.02 16.24 2.75
CA ASN A 94 20.83 16.48 3.56
C ASN A 94 19.90 17.44 2.79
N ILE A 95 18.73 16.92 2.41
CA ILE A 95 17.75 17.56 1.53
C ILE A 95 16.45 17.91 2.27
N ASP A 96 16.54 18.18 3.58
CA ASP A 96 15.41 18.72 4.35
C ASP A 96 14.77 19.94 3.64
N TYR A 97 15.56 20.72 2.90
CA TYR A 97 15.10 21.86 2.09
C TYR A 97 14.30 21.51 0.82
N LEU A 98 14.38 20.26 0.33
CA LEU A 98 13.59 19.76 -0.81
C LEU A 98 12.34 19.03 -0.37
N SER A 99 12.20 18.70 0.92
CA SER A 99 11.05 17.95 1.41
C SER A 99 9.75 18.77 1.29
N GLU A 100 8.92 18.43 0.32
CA GLU A 100 7.56 18.97 0.25
C GLU A 100 6.75 18.45 1.44
N THR A 101 6.24 19.36 2.27
CA THR A 101 5.36 19.00 3.38
C THR A 101 3.92 19.32 2.99
N GLN A 102 3.08 18.30 2.88
CA GLN A 102 1.66 18.46 2.65
C GLN A 102 0.88 18.28 3.96
N ARG A 103 -0.09 19.16 4.18
CA ARG A 103 -1.01 19.10 5.33
C ARG A 103 -2.43 18.90 4.84
N LEU A 104 -3.13 17.93 5.41
CA LEU A 104 -4.54 17.67 5.16
C LEU A 104 -5.31 17.91 6.44
N PHE A 105 -6.46 18.57 6.33
CA PHE A 105 -7.35 18.85 7.46
C PHE A 105 -8.64 18.08 7.27
N PHE A 106 -9.05 17.40 8.33
CA PHE A 106 -10.31 16.65 8.41
C PHE A 106 -11.13 17.15 9.58
#